data_AF-M6FRL3-F1
#
_entry.id   AF-M6FRL3-F1
#
_cell.length_a   1.000
_cell.length_b   1.000
_cell.length_c   1.000
_cell.angle_alpha   90.00
_cell.angle_beta   90.00
_cell.angle_gamma   90.00
#
_symmetry.space_group_name_H-M   'P 1'
#
loop_
_entity.id
_entity.type
_entity.pdbx_description
1 polymer ?
#
loop_
_entity_poly.entity_id
_entity_poly.type
_entity_poly.pdbx_seq_one_letter_code
_entity_poly.pdbx_strand_id
1 'polypeptide(L)'
;MPETLVFDCPSGLETFLQEQSRLLCSSLGTSGPARLDWKLDSLGNPYFLEMNLTPGLSPFYSTFPICYRRSLGDEKNLLQEILKIARLDFETDRFLYAKKKIGSLSSQR
;
A
#
# COMPACT_ATOMS: atom_id res chain seq x y z
N MET A 1 -11.93 -18.34 -8.26
CA MET A 1 -10.63 -18.91 -8.71
C MET A 1 -9.56 -18.00 -8.12
N PRO A 2 -8.63 -18.48 -7.28
CA PRO A 2 -7.55 -17.61 -6.79
C PRO A 2 -6.74 -17.09 -8.00
N GLU A 3 -6.35 -15.82 -7.96
CA GLU A 3 -5.47 -15.24 -8.99
C GLU A 3 -4.18 -16.06 -9.05
N THR A 4 -3.81 -16.56 -10.24
CA THR A 4 -2.50 -17.19 -10.44
C THR A 4 -1.47 -16.09 -10.62
N LEU A 5 -0.59 -15.93 -9.64
CA LEU A 5 0.53 -15.01 -9.75
C LEU A 5 1.72 -15.70 -10.40
N VAL A 6 2.18 -15.13 -11.50
CA VAL A 6 3.42 -15.51 -12.17
C VAL A 6 4.47 -14.44 -11.86
N PHE A 7 5.66 -14.88 -11.49
CA PHE A 7 6.74 -14.01 -11.07
C PHE A 7 7.96 -14.18 -11.96
N ASP A 8 7.74 -13.87 -13.23
CA ASP A 8 8.70 -13.94 -14.34
C ASP A 8 8.99 -12.55 -14.94
N CYS A 9 8.62 -11.49 -14.22
CA CYS A 9 8.88 -10.11 -14.64
C CYS A 9 10.40 -9.89 -14.85
N PRO A 10 10.84 -9.37 -16.00
CA PRO A 10 12.23 -9.02 -16.23
C PRO A 10 12.72 -8.00 -15.20
N SER A 11 13.93 -8.19 -14.66
CA SER A 11 14.46 -7.37 -13.56
C SER A 11 14.45 -5.86 -13.83
N GLY A 12 14.80 -5.44 -15.05
CA GLY A 12 14.76 -4.02 -15.42
C GLY A 12 13.36 -3.42 -15.39
N LEU A 13 12.35 -4.20 -15.80
CA LEU A 13 10.95 -3.79 -15.73
C LEU A 13 10.47 -3.78 -14.28
N GLU A 14 10.82 -4.81 -13.49
CA GLU A 14 10.49 -4.87 -12.06
C GLU A 14 11.03 -3.65 -11.30
N THR A 15 12.31 -3.31 -11.48
CA THR A 15 12.92 -2.12 -10.87
C THR A 15 12.19 -0.85 -11.28
N PHE A 16 11.91 -0.66 -12.58
CA PHE A 16 11.17 0.49 -13.06
C PHE A 16 9.79 0.60 -12.40
N LEU A 17 9.01 -0.49 -12.37
CA LEU A 17 7.67 -0.50 -11.78
C LEU A 17 7.70 -0.20 -10.28
N GLN A 18 8.69 -0.72 -9.56
CA GLN A 18 8.88 -0.43 -8.12
C GLN A 18 9.21 1.04 -7.88
N GLU A 19 10.12 1.63 -8.66
CA GLU A 19 10.49 3.04 -8.55
C GLU A 19 9.31 3.96 -8.85
N GLN A 20 8.60 3.71 -9.95
CA GLN A 20 7.42 4.50 -10.30
C GLN A 20 6.31 4.36 -9.26
N SER A 21 6.13 3.16 -8.69
CA SER A 21 5.14 2.92 -7.63
C SER A 21 5.48 3.71 -6.36
N ARG A 22 6.75 3.74 -5.95
CA ARG A 22 7.20 4.54 -4.79
C ARG A 22 7.00 6.03 -5.04
N LEU A 23 7.31 6.51 -6.24
CA LEU A 23 7.12 7.91 -6.62
C LEU A 23 5.64 8.31 -6.57
N LEU A 24 4.74 7.48 -7.09
CA LEU A 24 3.29 7.69 -6.99
C LEU A 24 2.81 7.73 -5.53
N CYS A 25 3.20 6.75 -4.72
CA CYS A 25 2.85 6.72 -3.29
C CYS A 25 3.30 7.99 -2.57
N SER A 26 4.55 8.42 -2.78
CA SER A 26 5.10 9.63 -2.15
C SER A 26 4.39 10.89 -2.64
N SER A 27 4.10 10.98 -3.94
CA SER A 27 3.45 12.17 -4.54
C SER A 27 2.01 12.35 -4.04
N LEU A 28 1.32 11.24 -3.78
CA LEU A 28 -0.04 11.24 -3.24
C LEU A 28 -0.10 11.31 -1.71
N GLY A 29 1.04 11.32 -1.01
CA GLY A 29 1.09 11.27 0.44
C GLY A 29 0.44 10.01 1.01
N THR A 30 0.59 8.89 0.31
CA THR A 30 0.02 7.60 0.73
C THR A 30 0.70 7.11 1.99
N SER A 31 -0.10 6.55 2.90
CA SER A 31 0.40 5.87 4.09
C SER A 31 -0.29 4.51 4.25
N GLY A 32 0.46 3.55 4.78
CA GLY A 32 0.00 2.18 4.99
C GLY A 32 0.08 1.31 3.72
N PRO A 33 -0.69 0.21 3.67
CA PRO A 33 -0.64 -0.74 2.57
C PRO A 33 -1.27 -0.15 1.31
N ALA A 34 -0.58 -0.29 0.17
CA ALA A 34 -1.12 0.04 -1.13
C ALA A 34 -0.68 -1.00 -2.16
N ARG A 35 -1.62 -1.48 -2.98
CA ARG A 35 -1.34 -2.27 -4.18
C ARG A 35 -1.45 -1.36 -5.38
N LEU A 36 -0.42 -1.35 -6.24
CA LEU A 36 -0.42 -0.60 -7.48
C LEU A 36 -0.37 -1.60 -8.63
N ASP A 37 -1.35 -1.50 -9.51
CA ASP A 37 -1.48 -2.38 -10.64
C ASP A 37 -1.07 -1.63 -11.91
N TRP A 38 -0.20 -2.26 -12.69
CA TRP A 38 0.35 -1.73 -13.93
C TRP A 38 -0.03 -2.67 -15.08
N LYS A 39 -0.27 -2.10 -16.25
CA LYS A 39 -0.61 -2.84 -17.46
C LYS A 39 0.39 -2.53 -18.55
N LEU A 40 0.92 -3.56 -19.20
CA LEU A 40 1.76 -3.38 -20.39
C LEU A 40 0.88 -3.20 -21.64
N ASP A 41 1.29 -2.32 -22.54
CA ASP A 41 0.74 -2.27 -23.89
C ASP A 41 1.30 -3.40 -24.78
N SER A 42 0.90 -3.43 -26.06
CA SER A 42 1.37 -4.43 -27.03
C SER A 42 2.86 -4.35 -27.37
N LEU A 43 3.53 -3.25 -27.02
CA LEU A 43 4.96 -3.04 -27.20
C LEU A 43 5.76 -3.31 -25.92
N GLY A 44 5.08 -3.65 -24.82
CA GLY A 44 5.69 -3.90 -23.51
C GLY A 44 5.89 -2.64 -22.67
N ASN A 45 5.33 -1.48 -23.06
CA ASN A 45 5.44 -0.27 -22.26
C ASN A 45 4.46 -0.32 -21.08
N PRO A 46 4.91 -0.01 -19.84
CA PRO A 46 4.05 -0.01 -18.67
C PRO A 46 3.20 1.26 -18.56
N TYR A 47 1.91 1.07 -18.25
CA TYR A 47 0.95 2.12 -17.94
C TYR A 47 0.34 1.84 -16.56
N PHE A 48 0.22 2.90 -15.76
CA PHE A 48 -0.47 2.82 -14.47
C PHE A 48 -1.96 2.55 -14.68
N LEU A 49 -2.53 1.58 -13.97
CA LEU A 49 -3.94 1.20 -14.08
C LEU A 49 -4.74 1.63 -12.85
N GLU A 50 -4.35 1.15 -11.67
CA GLU A 50 -5.03 1.47 -10.42
C GLU A 50 -4.10 1.48 -9.21
N MET A 51 -4.56 2.14 -8.16
CA MET A 51 -3.98 2.08 -6.82
C MET A 51 -5.08 1.73 -5.82
N ASN A 52 -4.94 0.57 -5.18
CA ASN A 52 -5.84 0.10 -4.14
C ASN A 52 -5.21 0.32 -2.76
N LEU A 53 -5.80 1.23 -1.98
CA LEU A 53 -5.36 1.61 -0.63
C LEU A 53 -5.88 0.69 0.48
N THR A 54 -6.71 -0.29 0.13
CA THR A 54 -7.23 -1.32 1.05
C THR A 54 -7.17 -2.68 0.37
N PRO A 55 -5.96 -3.15 -0.01
CA PRO A 55 -5.82 -4.43 -0.70
C PRO A 55 -6.25 -5.59 0.21
N GLY A 56 -6.68 -6.70 -0.39
CA GLY A 56 -6.97 -7.92 0.36
C GLY A 56 -5.75 -8.38 1.17
N LEU A 57 -5.98 -8.85 2.40
CA LEU A 57 -4.93 -9.29 3.32
C LEU A 57 -4.89 -10.80 3.56
N SER A 58 -5.66 -11.59 2.79
CA SER A 58 -5.60 -13.04 2.95
C SER A 58 -4.27 -13.59 2.46
N PRO A 59 -3.54 -14.36 3.28
CA PRO A 59 -2.25 -14.94 2.92
C PRO A 59 -2.34 -16.03 1.83
N PHE A 60 -3.56 -16.51 1.53
CA PHE A 60 -3.81 -17.64 0.64
C PHE A 60 -4.21 -17.22 -0.78
N TYR A 61 -4.92 -16.09 -0.92
CA TYR A 61 -5.49 -15.69 -2.20
C TYR A 61 -5.37 -14.21 -2.53
N SER A 62 -4.89 -13.37 -1.60
CA SER A 62 -4.73 -11.94 -1.88
C SER A 62 -3.33 -11.63 -2.39
N THR A 63 -3.26 -10.90 -3.50
CA THR A 63 -2.02 -10.59 -4.21
C THR A 63 -1.02 -9.82 -3.35
N PHE A 64 -1.49 -8.89 -2.53
CA PHE A 64 -0.62 -8.04 -1.72
C PHE A 64 0.22 -8.82 -0.68
N PRO A 65 -0.35 -9.67 0.21
CA PRO A 65 0.43 -10.55 1.08
C PRO A 65 1.33 -11.55 0.35
N ILE A 66 0.89 -12.08 -0.80
CA ILE A 66 1.69 -13.04 -1.56
C ILE A 66 2.95 -12.36 -2.13
N CYS A 67 2.82 -11.16 -2.70
CA CYS A 67 3.95 -10.36 -3.15
C CYS A 67 4.87 -9.98 -1.98
N TYR A 68 4.30 -9.52 -0.85
CA TYR A 68 5.10 -9.18 0.35
C TYR A 68 5.93 -10.36 0.84
N ARG A 69 5.36 -11.58 0.86
CA ARG A 69 6.06 -12.81 1.27
C ARG A 69 7.29 -13.12 0.43
N ARG A 70 7.23 -12.79 -0.86
CA ARG A 70 8.32 -13.05 -1.80
C ARG A 70 9.50 -12.09 -1.58
N SER A 71 9.26 -10.88 -1.09
CA SER A 71 10.26 -9.81 -1.09
C SER A 71 10.68 -9.30 0.29
N LEU A 72 9.75 -9.15 1.24
CA LEU A 72 9.96 -8.35 2.45
C LEU A 72 9.88 -9.13 3.77
N GLY A 73 9.09 -10.21 3.86
CA GLY A 73 8.96 -10.99 5.09
C GLY A 73 7.67 -11.78 5.15
N ASP A 74 7.34 -12.39 6.28
CA ASP A 74 6.12 -13.20 6.40
C ASP A 74 4.85 -12.35 6.67
N GLU A 75 3.72 -13.02 6.79
CA GLU A 75 2.43 -12.38 7.11
C GLU A 75 2.45 -11.66 8.46
N LYS A 76 3.14 -12.22 9.45
CA LYS A 76 3.25 -11.60 10.78
C LYS A 76 4.02 -10.29 10.66
N ASN A 77 5.13 -10.26 9.92
CA ASN A 77 5.87 -9.03 9.64
C ASN A 77 4.99 -8.00 8.93
N LEU A 78 4.23 -8.42 7.91
CA LEU A 78 3.32 -7.53 7.19
C LEU A 78 2.32 -6.85 8.13
N LEU A 79 1.61 -7.64 8.95
CA LEU A 79 0.62 -7.10 9.88
C LEU A 79 1.25 -6.19 10.95
N GLN A 80 2.44 -6.53 11.43
CA GLN A 80 3.20 -5.69 12.36
C GLN A 80 3.56 -4.34 11.76
N GLU A 81 4.04 -4.30 10.52
CA GLU A 81 4.38 -3.05 9.83
C GLU A 81 3.13 -2.19 9.57
N ILE A 82 2.01 -2.80 9.15
CA ILE A 82 0.73 -2.07 8.97
C ILE A 82 0.30 -1.41 10.29
N LEU A 83 0.34 -2.15 11.41
CA LEU A 83 -0.04 -1.61 12.72
C LEU A 83 0.91 -0.50 13.19
N LYS A 84 2.21 -0.68 12.95
CA LYS A 84 3.24 0.32 13.29
C LYS A 84 3.03 1.61 12.50
N ILE A 85 2.81 1.53 11.18
CA ILE A 85 2.52 2.69 10.34
C ILE A 85 1.24 3.38 10.80
N ALA A 86 0.16 2.62 11.04
CA ALA A 86 -1.10 3.18 11.54
C ALA A 86 -0.92 3.89 12.89
N ARG A 87 -0.08 3.35 13.78
CA ARG A 87 0.22 3.98 15.07
C ARG A 87 0.98 5.30 14.90
N LEU A 88 2.00 5.32 14.03
CA LEU A 88 2.76 6.54 13.74
C LEU A 88 1.85 7.62 13.13
N ASP A 89 1.00 7.24 12.19
CA ASP A 89 0.02 8.15 11.59
C ASP A 89 -0.94 8.74 12.61
N PHE A 90 -1.42 7.93 13.56
CA PHE A 90 -2.32 8.39 14.61
C PHE A 90 -1.71 9.49 15.50
N GLU A 91 -0.40 9.54 15.61
CA GLU A 91 0.34 10.56 16.38
C GLU A 91 0.54 11.86 15.58
N THR A 92 0.26 11.86 14.26
CA THR A 92 0.38 13.04 13.41
C THR A 92 -0.76 14.05 13.63
N ASP A 93 -0.48 15.32 13.29
CA ASP A 93 -1.45 16.41 13.41
C ASP A 93 -2.76 16.16 12.64
N ARG A 94 -2.72 15.37 11.57
CA ARG A 94 -3.90 14.97 10.78
C ARG A 94 -5.00 14.36 11.66
N PHE A 95 -4.62 13.51 12.62
CA PHE A 95 -5.56 12.87 13.54
C PHE A 95 -5.79 13.68 14.82
N LEU A 96 -4.82 14.52 15.23
CA LEU A 96 -4.99 15.42 16.37
C LEU A 96 -5.98 16.56 16.08
N TYR A 97 -6.11 17.00 14.82
CA TYR A 97 -7.10 18.00 14.42
C TYR A 97 -8.54 17.55 14.75
N ALA A 98 -8.86 16.28 14.48
CA ALA A 98 -10.17 15.71 14.82
C ALA A 98 -10.43 15.73 16.33
N LYS A 99 -9.42 15.38 17.15
CA LYS A 99 -9.52 15.43 18.62
C LYS A 99 -9.68 16.85 19.16
N LYS A 100 -8.93 17.83 18.64
CA LYS A 100 -9.03 19.25 19.05
C LYS A 100 -10.42 19.81 18.75
N LYS A 101 -11.00 19.47 17.59
CA LYS A 101 -12.37 19.88 17.24
C LYS A 101 -13.42 19.28 18.17
N ILE A 102 -13.33 17.98 18.49
CA ILE A 102 -14.24 17.30 19.43
C ILE A 102 -14.10 17.87 20.86
N GLY A 103 -12.88 18.12 21.34
CA GLY A 103 -12.63 18.72 22.65
C GLY A 103 -13.15 20.15 22.77
N SER A 104 -13.06 20.95 21.71
CA SER A 104 -13.61 22.33 21.72
C SER A 104 -15.15 22.36 21.79
N LEU A 105 -15.82 21.35 21.25
CA LEU A 105 -17.28 21.23 21.27
C LEU A 105 -17.83 20.77 22.63
N SER A 106 -17.04 20.03 23.41
CA SER A 106 -17.40 19.57 24.76
C SER A 106 -17.05 20.56 25.87
N SER A 107 -16.16 21.54 25.61
CA SER A 107 -15.86 22.64 26.55
C SER A 107 -16.79 23.85 26.44
N GLN A 108 -17.78 23.81 25.52
CA GLN A 108 -18.80 24.87 25.33
C GLN A 108 -20.20 24.47 25.83
N ARG A 109 -20.32 23.44 26.69
CA ARG A 109 -21.58 23.06 27.34
C ARG A 109 -21.45 23.15 28.86
#